data_AF-A0A6P0YLM7-F1
#
_entry.id   AF-A0A6P0YLM7-F1
#
_cell.length_a   1.000
_cell.length_b   1.000
_cell.length_c   1.000
_cell.angle_alpha   90.00
_cell.angle_beta   90.00
_cell.angle_gamma   90.00
#
_symmetry.space_group_name_H-M   'P 1'
#
loop_
_entity.id
_entity.type
_entity.pdbx_description
1 polymer ?
#
loop_
_entity_poly.entity_id
_entity_poly.type
_entity_poly.pdbx_seq_one_letter_code
_entity_poly.pdbx_strand_id
1 'polypeptide(L)' 'MNAQVQQKFPQEQKFSGDKAYVGEPGIKTPKKKPKNRDLTESEKLKNKEISSKIIFVEHIIRLIKIFRVVQERFRLK' A
#
# COMPACT_ATOMS: atom_id res chain seq x y z
N MET A 1 5.41 -6.15 8.18
CA MET A 1 6.78 -6.00 8.71
C MET A 1 6.67 -5.92 10.22
N ASN A 2 7.41 -6.76 10.96
CA ASN A 2 7.41 -6.75 12.42
C ASN A 2 7.90 -5.39 12.94
N ALA A 3 7.34 -4.91 14.06
CA ALA A 3 7.67 -3.63 14.70
C ALA A 3 9.18 -3.36 14.88
N GLN A 4 10.01 -4.41 14.92
CA GLN A 4 11.46 -4.35 14.98
C GLN A 4 12.13 -3.68 13.75
N VAL A 5 11.50 -3.71 12.57
CA VAL A 5 12.08 -3.14 11.34
C VAL A 5 12.00 -1.62 11.35
N GLN A 6 10.97 -1.05 11.97
CA GLN A 6 10.74 0.40 11.97
C GLN A 6 11.69 1.16 12.90
N GLN A 7 12.19 0.52 13.96
CA GLN A 7 13.18 1.13 14.87
C GLN A 7 14.50 1.50 14.19
N LYS A 8 14.79 0.94 13.01
CA LYS A 8 16.00 1.24 12.23
C LYS A 8 15.90 2.51 11.39
N PHE A 9 14.73 3.15 11.34
CA PHE A 9 14.48 4.33 10.53
C PHE A 9 14.27 5.57 11.42
N PRO A 10 14.57 6.78 10.90
CA PRO A 10 14.25 8.02 11.60
C PRO A 10 12.76 8.11 11.93
N GLN A 11 12.41 8.68 13.09
CA GLN A 11 11.02 8.80 13.56
C GLN A 11 10.12 9.59 12.59
N GLU A 12 10.71 10.44 11.77
CA GLU A 12 10.02 11.28 10.78
C GLU A 12 9.65 10.52 9.48
N GLN A 13 10.16 9.30 9.31
CA GLN A 13 9.98 8.50 8.10
C GLN A 13 8.51 8.09 7.94
N LYS A 14 7.90 8.48 6.82
CA LYS A 14 6.51 8.12 6.49
C LYS A 14 6.48 6.80 5.73
N PHE A 15 5.63 5.87 6.14
CA PHE A 15 5.44 4.58 5.49
C PHE A 15 4.11 4.52 4.73
N SER A 16 4.06 3.68 3.69
CA SER A 16 2.82 3.40 2.96
C SER A 16 2.64 1.89 2.92
N GLY A 17 1.43 1.42 3.20
CA GLY A 17 1.11 0.01 3.34
C GLY A 17 -0.30 -0.27 2.85
N ASP A 18 -0.52 -1.52 2.48
CA ASP A 18 -1.81 -1.98 1.97
C ASP A 18 -2.86 -2.12 3.10
N LYS A 19 -4.14 -2.30 2.75
CA LYS A 19 -5.27 -2.46 3.68
C LYS A 19 -5.09 -3.57 4.72
N ALA A 20 -4.20 -4.54 4.49
CA ALA A 20 -3.88 -5.59 5.45
C ALA A 20 -3.01 -5.10 6.63
N TYR A 21 -2.40 -3.92 6.52
CA TYR A 21 -1.51 -3.33 7.51
C TYR A 21 -2.19 -2.24 8.36
N VAL A 22 -3.44 -2.46 8.76
CA VAL A 22 -4.16 -1.50 9.64
C VAL A 22 -3.58 -1.58 11.04
N GLY A 23 -3.09 -0.45 11.59
CA GLY A 23 -2.74 -0.32 13.01
C GLY A 23 -1.32 0.12 13.33
N GLU A 24 -0.42 0.17 12.33
CA GLU A 24 0.96 0.65 12.52
C GLU A 24 1.03 2.19 12.38
N PRO A 25 1.54 2.91 13.40
CA PRO A 25 1.72 4.36 13.32
C PRO A 25 2.70 4.70 12.18
N GLY A 26 2.21 5.44 11.18
CA GLY A 26 3.01 5.83 10.02
C GLY A 26 2.53 5.24 8.69
N ILE A 27 1.57 4.30 8.69
CA ILE A 27 0.99 3.73 7.46
C ILE A 27 -0.25 4.52 7.02
N LYS A 28 -0.18 5.15 5.84
CA LYS A 28 -1.34 5.80 5.22
C LYS A 28 -2.28 4.78 4.59
N THR A 29 -3.50 4.67 5.11
CA THR A 29 -4.59 3.87 4.53
C THR A 29 -5.76 4.76 4.10
N PRO A 30 -6.53 4.37 3.07
CA PRO A 30 -7.77 5.07 2.73
C PRO A 30 -8.75 5.05 3.90
N LYS A 31 -9.41 6.19 4.16
CA LYS A 31 -10.41 6.31 5.22
C LYS A 31 -11.61 5.42 4.89
N LYS A 32 -11.95 4.51 5.82
CA LYS A 32 -13.16 3.69 5.71
C LYS A 32 -14.42 4.54 5.92
N LYS A 33 -15.49 4.17 5.21
CA LYS A 33 -16.81 4.77 5.39
C LYS A 33 -17.32 4.48 6.82
N PRO A 34 -17.75 5.50 7.59
CA PRO A 34 -18.38 5.30 8.89
C PRO A 34 -19.72 4.55 8.77
N LYS A 35 -20.14 3.86 9.84
CA LYS A 35 -21.42 3.15 9.85
C LYS A 35 -22.56 4.16 9.64
N ASN A 36 -23.47 3.85 8.72
CA ASN A 36 -24.66 4.65 8.38
C ASN A 36 -24.39 6.11 7.98
N ARG A 37 -23.18 6.45 7.53
CA ARG A 37 -22.80 7.81 7.10
C ARG A 37 -21.88 7.77 5.89
N ASP A 38 -21.92 8.82 5.08
CA ASP A 38 -21.04 8.96 3.92
C ASP A 38 -19.68 9.57 4.27
N LEU A 39 -18.71 9.33 3.39
CA LEU A 39 -17.47 10.08 3.38
C LEU A 39 -17.76 11.49 2.87
N THR A 40 -17.16 12.48 3.52
CA THR A 40 -17.15 13.86 3.02
C THR A 40 -16.38 13.94 1.71
N GLU A 41 -16.65 14.96 0.89
CA GLU A 41 -15.96 15.15 -0.40
C GLU A 41 -14.44 15.29 -0.23
N SER A 42 -13.97 15.96 0.83
CA SER A 42 -12.55 16.06 1.16
C SER A 42 -11.92 14.68 1.42
N GLU A 43 -12.64 13.79 2.11
CA GLU A 43 -12.16 12.44 2.38
C GLU A 43 -12.14 11.57 1.13
N LYS A 44 -13.15 11.72 0.26
CA LYS A 44 -13.18 11.03 -1.04
C LYS A 44 -11.99 11.45 -1.92
N LEU A 45 -11.70 12.74 -2.00
CA LEU A 45 -10.55 13.27 -2.75
C LEU A 45 -9.23 12.71 -2.22
N LYS A 46 -9.01 12.75 -0.90
CA LYS A 46 -7.82 12.16 -0.26
C LYS A 46 -7.72 10.65 -0.53
N ASN A 47 -8.82 9.92 -0.43
CA ASN A 47 -8.85 8.48 -0.73
C ASN A 47 -8.53 8.21 -2.21
N LYS A 48 -8.98 9.06 -3.13
CA LYS A 48 -8.68 8.95 -4.56
C LYS A 48 -7.17 9.09 -4.81
N GLU A 49 -6.53 10.11 -4.24
CA GLU A 49 -5.08 10.30 -4.35
C GLU A 49 -4.28 9.12 -3.81
N ILE A 50 -4.68 8.57 -2.65
CA ILE A 50 -4.04 7.38 -2.06
C ILE A 50 -4.22 6.17 -2.99
N SER A 51 -5.44 5.95 -3.47
CA SER A 51 -5.77 4.83 -4.35
C SER A 51 -5.00 4.89 -5.68
N SER A 52 -4.85 6.07 -6.28
CA SER A 52 -4.07 6.25 -7.51
C SER A 52 -2.61 5.84 -7.32
N LYS A 53 -2.00 6.15 -6.17
CA LYS A 53 -0.62 5.73 -5.85
C LYS A 53 -0.51 4.22 -5.67
N ILE A 54 -1.47 3.59 -4.99
CA ILE A 54 -1.51 2.13 -4.79
C ILE A 54 -1.62 1.42 -6.14
N ILE A 55 -2.54 1.85 -7.00
CA ILE A 55 -2.74 1.27 -8.34
C ILE A 55 -1.45 1.34 -9.17
N PHE A 56 -0.75 2.48 -9.11
CA PHE A 56 0.53 2.62 -9.81
C PHE A 56 1.57 1.60 -9.31
N VAL A 57 1.75 1.47 -8.00
CA VAL A 57 2.67 0.49 -7.40
C VAL A 57 2.27 -0.95 -7.75
N GLU A 58 0.97 -1.25 -7.73
CA GLU A 58 0.45 -2.56 -8.13
C GLU A 58 0.81 -2.90 -9.58
N HIS A 59 0.69 -1.94 -10.50
CA HIS A 59 1.11 -2.14 -11.89
C HIS A 59 2.59 -2.51 -11.99
N ILE A 60 3.48 -1.87 -11.23
CA ILE A 60 4.91 -2.20 -11.22
C ILE A 60 5.14 -3.61 -10.64
N ILE A 61 4.48 -3.95 -9.53
CA ILE A 61 4.58 -5.30 -8.95
C ILE A 61 4.06 -6.35 -9.92
N ARG A 62 2.96 -6.08 -10.63
CA ARG A 62 2.43 -6.96 -11.67
C ARG A 62 3.45 -7.21 -12.77
N LEU A 63 4.13 -6.17 -13.26
CA LEU A 63 5.20 -6.32 -14.26
C LEU A 63 6.32 -7.25 -13.75
N ILE A 64 6.79 -7.04 -12.51
CA ILE A 64 7.81 -7.89 -11.90
C ILE A 64 7.33 -9.34 -11.78
N LYS A 65 6.06 -9.56 -11.39
CA LYS A 65 5.47 -10.91 -11.30
C LYS A 65 5.42 -11.62 -12.65
N ILE A 66 5.21 -10.91 -13.76
CA ILE A 66 5.25 -11.51 -15.10
C ILE A 66 6.63 -12.12 -15.35
N PHE A 67 7.70 -11.38 -15.09
CA PHE A 67 9.06 -11.90 -15.25
C PHE A 67 9.35 -13.09 -14.32
N ARG A 68 8.89 -13.03 -13.06
CA ARG A 68 9.01 -14.18 -12.14
C ARG A 68 8.32 -15.43 -12.67
N VAL A 69 7.08 -15.30 -13.18
CA VAL A 69 6.34 -16.43 -13.76
C VAL A 69 7.08 -17.00 -14.97
N VAL A 70 7.66 -16.16 -15.83
CA VAL A 70 8.46 -16.60 -16.97
C VAL A 70 9.71 -17.34 -16.50
N GLN A 71 10.47 -16.77 -15.56
CA GLN A 71 11.65 -17.40 -14.99
C GLN A 71 11.33 -18.78 -14.38
N GLU A 72 10.24 -18.88 -13.62
CA GLU A 72 9.81 -20.13 -12.99
C GLU A 72 9.34 -21.17 -14.02
N ARG A 73 8.54 -20.78 -15.02
CA ARG A 73 8.03 -21.69 -16.05
C ARG A 73 9.12 -22.25 -16.95
N PHE A 74 10.06 -21.40 -17.37
CA PHE A 74 11.13 -21.79 -18.28
C PHE A 74 12.43 -22.18 -17.56
N ARG A 75 12.44 -22.17 -16.21
CA ARG A 75 13.61 -22.46 -15.37
C ARG A 75 14.85 -21.67 -15.82
N LEU A 76 14.65 -20.38 -16.13
CA LEU A 76 15.73 -19.50 -16.54
C LEU A 76 16.68 -19.31 -15.34
N LYS A 77 17.98 -19.51 -15.58
CA LYS A 77 19.03 -19.30 -14.60
C LYS A 77 19.40 -17.83 -14.49
#